data_AF-N6ZQ00-F1
#
_entry.id   AF-N6ZQ00-F1
#
_cell.length_a   1.000
_cell.length_b   1.000
_cell.length_c   1.000
_cell.angle_alpha   90.00
_cell.angle_beta   90.00
_cell.angle_gamma   90.00
#
_symmetry.space_group_name_H-M   'P 1'
#
loop_
_entity.id
_entity.type
_entity.pdbx_description
1 polymer ?
#
loop_
_entity_poly.entity_id
_entity_poly.type
_entity_poly.pdbx_seq_one_letter_code
_entity_poly.pdbx_strand_id
1 'polypeptide(L)'
;MTRLTKALLLVGGVLLGLSQGYADDSCGYARDGACDEPLLCATDTDGTDCAGVPAEVRAGVTNDTAEDNDPLPVDDSLPAGLWQALESAAWSLYFLPNRFGLDPDTMLLWLVIGGVVLALYLRGKKGPATTDTIRDLVWRAMSPDVQPGDGSEIGEARRQCRRIAEALERELGERNTKFRIYVDADAVSVPWLRVDCVIRDERGSFLSNLVMDFKPQPFGTIPVLVDFEIDQLGRRRRITSAYEFGPDQIALMAACLGGASSPFRWTGARAREMPWQLTREKQRIALLEAPFMTSLRGTLKLTGLLAGLVITSMAFGAAPAMTILVGLGGYVAYRRFHVPPPTYRIVAACPPRPPRDLRGLDSWQTVVRDLGGQRDVVLERFETMLADRLSDASEPISIRRENIWYSGAEDKVERQQLALTLRRAIVFVRIDRYGRDLFVGWDAHVNLLSWKDRALHKGYRDGDGLKVELVGIETQYHQINEYDITDANFLLEATHAHLSSLVKDLLREREIDQEVDFSIVRESRQKLMEAPPSAGNGSRRRFFRKS
;
A
#
# COMPACT_ATOMS: atom_id res chain seq x y z
N MET A 1 12.58 -4.09 -33.22
CA MET A 1 11.43 -4.65 -33.97
C MET A 1 11.67 -6.14 -34.17
N THR A 2 10.81 -6.99 -33.62
CA THR A 2 11.06 -8.43 -33.46
C THR A 2 10.48 -9.24 -34.63
N ARG A 3 11.00 -10.45 -34.85
CA ARG A 3 10.68 -11.35 -35.97
C ARG A 3 9.17 -11.60 -36.18
N LEU A 4 8.36 -11.41 -35.14
CA LEU A 4 6.90 -11.51 -35.18
C LEU A 4 6.22 -10.39 -36.01
N THR A 5 6.78 -9.18 -36.01
CA THR A 5 6.23 -8.05 -36.78
C THR A 5 6.49 -8.22 -38.28
N LYS A 6 7.62 -8.87 -38.64
CA LYS A 6 7.91 -9.27 -40.03
C LYS A 6 7.01 -10.41 -40.50
N ALA A 7 6.71 -11.39 -39.64
CA ALA A 7 5.80 -12.48 -39.97
C ALA A 7 4.35 -12.00 -40.19
N LEU A 8 3.87 -11.05 -39.38
CA LEU A 8 2.52 -10.48 -39.54
C LEU A 8 2.38 -9.59 -40.79
N LEU A 9 3.45 -8.86 -41.17
CA LEU A 9 3.45 -8.10 -42.42
C LEU A 9 3.55 -9.02 -43.65
N LEU A 10 4.25 -10.15 -43.56
CA LEU A 10 4.27 -11.17 -44.61
C LEU A 10 2.92 -11.86 -44.79
N VAL A 11 2.23 -12.21 -43.70
CA VAL A 11 0.89 -12.83 -43.79
C VAL A 11 -0.17 -11.83 -44.28
N GLY A 12 -0.07 -10.55 -43.88
CA GLY A 12 -0.93 -9.49 -44.42
C GLY A 12 -0.67 -9.19 -45.91
N GLY A 13 0.57 -9.32 -46.37
CA GLY A 13 0.93 -9.17 -47.79
C GLY A 13 0.47 -10.34 -48.66
N VAL A 14 0.50 -11.57 -48.14
CA VAL A 14 0.03 -12.77 -48.87
C VAL A 14 -1.49 -12.78 -49.04
N LEU A 15 -2.25 -12.27 -48.07
CA LEU A 15 -3.72 -12.20 -48.16
C LEU A 15 -4.25 -11.08 -49.06
N LEU A 16 -3.45 -10.05 -49.37
CA LEU A 16 -3.78 -9.04 -50.38
C LEU A 16 -3.34 -9.45 -51.80
N GLY A 17 -2.55 -10.52 -51.95
CA GLY A 17 -2.13 -11.08 -53.24
C GLY A 17 -3.04 -12.17 -53.82
N LEU A 18 -4.06 -12.60 -53.07
CA LEU A 18 -5.01 -13.66 -53.49
C LEU A 18 -6.37 -13.12 -53.96
N SER A 19 -6.42 -11.89 -54.49
CA SER A 19 -7.50 -11.52 -55.41
C SER A 19 -7.09 -11.93 -56.83
N GLN A 20 -6.99 -13.23 -57.09
CA GLN A 20 -7.08 -13.73 -58.46
C GLN A 20 -8.48 -13.37 -58.94
N GLY A 21 -8.55 -12.50 -59.96
CA GLY A 21 -9.81 -12.10 -60.58
C GLY A 21 -10.61 -13.34 -60.93
N TYR A 22 -11.89 -13.33 -60.55
CA TYR A 22 -12.85 -14.31 -61.04
C TYR A 22 -12.73 -14.36 -62.57
N ALA A 23 -12.29 -15.50 -63.11
CA ALA A 23 -12.36 -15.77 -64.54
C ALA A 23 -13.84 -15.72 -64.96
N ASP A 24 -14.16 -14.88 -65.94
CA ASP A 24 -15.47 -14.88 -66.57
C ASP A 24 -15.49 -16.04 -67.58
N ASP A 25 -16.35 -17.03 -67.33
CA ASP A 25 -16.53 -18.21 -68.19
C ASP A 25 -17.92 -18.18 -68.86
N SER A 26 -18.41 -16.98 -69.17
CA SER A 26 -19.76 -16.83 -69.73
C SER A 26 -19.88 -17.36 -71.17
N CYS A 27 -18.78 -17.66 -71.85
CA CYS A 27 -18.79 -18.25 -73.19
C CYS A 27 -19.16 -19.74 -73.17
N GLY A 28 -19.84 -20.22 -74.21
CA GLY A 28 -20.27 -21.63 -74.33
C GLY A 28 -19.11 -22.63 -74.44
N TYR A 29 -17.91 -22.16 -74.78
CA TYR A 29 -16.70 -22.96 -74.91
C TYR A 29 -15.74 -22.78 -73.73
N ALA A 30 -16.09 -22.01 -72.69
CA ALA A 30 -15.17 -21.56 -71.64
C ALA A 30 -14.58 -22.65 -70.69
N ARG A 31 -14.82 -23.94 -70.99
CA ARG A 31 -14.47 -25.13 -70.18
C ARG A 31 -14.34 -26.40 -71.02
N ASP A 32 -14.07 -26.26 -72.31
CA ASP A 32 -13.92 -27.42 -73.20
C ASP A 32 -12.48 -27.95 -73.28
N GLY A 33 -11.55 -27.27 -72.58
CA GLY A 33 -10.15 -27.62 -72.45
C GLY A 33 -9.25 -26.98 -73.50
N ALA A 34 -9.77 -26.09 -74.35
CA ALA A 34 -9.01 -25.29 -75.29
C ALA A 34 -9.19 -23.79 -75.01
N CYS A 35 -8.11 -23.01 -75.12
CA CYS A 35 -8.20 -21.56 -75.03
C CYS A 35 -8.70 -20.99 -76.36
N ASP A 36 -9.95 -20.54 -76.37
CA ASP A 36 -10.72 -20.23 -77.58
C ASP A 36 -10.83 -18.73 -77.88
N GLU A 37 -10.16 -17.90 -77.08
CA GLU A 37 -10.06 -16.46 -77.30
C GLU A 37 -8.99 -16.12 -78.35
N PRO A 38 -9.23 -15.12 -79.25
CA PRO A 38 -10.44 -14.30 -79.39
C PRO A 38 -11.39 -14.84 -80.48
N LEU A 39 -11.23 -16.10 -80.91
CA LEU A 39 -11.78 -16.59 -82.18
C LEU A 39 -13.21 -17.12 -82.02
N LEU A 40 -13.46 -17.91 -80.98
CA LEU A 40 -14.77 -18.49 -80.66
C LEU A 40 -15.41 -17.84 -79.43
N CYS A 41 -14.58 -17.36 -78.50
CA CYS A 41 -14.99 -16.60 -77.33
C CYS A 41 -14.49 -15.15 -77.39
N ALA A 42 -15.25 -14.22 -76.81
CA ALA A 42 -14.78 -12.86 -76.62
C ALA A 42 -13.61 -12.86 -75.63
N THR A 43 -12.71 -11.90 -75.75
CA THR A 43 -11.56 -11.77 -74.84
C THR A 43 -12.02 -11.69 -73.39
N ASP A 44 -11.35 -12.43 -72.51
CA ASP A 44 -11.62 -12.62 -71.09
C ASP A 44 -12.93 -13.36 -70.74
N THR A 45 -13.58 -14.07 -71.68
CA THR A 45 -14.81 -14.86 -71.42
C THR A 45 -14.62 -16.39 -71.43
N ASP A 46 -13.39 -16.83 -71.66
CA ASP A 46 -12.90 -18.21 -71.48
C ASP A 46 -11.70 -18.20 -70.51
N GLY A 47 -11.94 -17.62 -69.33
CA GLY A 47 -10.88 -17.41 -68.36
C GLY A 47 -10.34 -18.72 -67.75
N THR A 48 -11.15 -19.78 -67.68
CA THR A 48 -10.74 -21.08 -67.12
C THR A 48 -9.75 -21.83 -68.02
N ASP A 49 -10.01 -21.96 -69.32
CA ASP A 49 -9.10 -22.70 -70.20
C ASP A 49 -7.91 -21.84 -70.64
N CYS A 50 -8.09 -20.51 -70.72
CA CYS A 50 -7.01 -19.59 -71.03
C CYS A 50 -6.12 -19.21 -69.84
N ALA A 51 -6.44 -19.57 -68.59
CA ALA A 51 -5.75 -19.10 -67.36
C ALA A 51 -4.21 -19.26 -67.38
N GLY A 52 -3.70 -20.27 -68.11
CA GLY A 52 -2.27 -20.55 -68.25
C GLY A 52 -1.61 -20.02 -69.53
N VAL A 53 -2.37 -19.40 -70.45
CA VAL A 53 -1.88 -18.95 -71.75
C VAL A 53 -1.37 -17.50 -71.63
N PRO A 54 -0.10 -17.21 -71.96
CA PRO A 54 0.45 -15.85 -71.92
C PRO A 54 -0.36 -14.88 -72.78
N ALA A 55 -0.54 -13.64 -72.30
CA ALA A 55 -1.34 -12.62 -72.97
C ALA A 55 -0.86 -12.32 -74.42
N GLU A 56 0.43 -12.53 -74.70
CA GLU A 56 1.04 -12.39 -76.03
C GLU A 56 0.52 -13.43 -77.04
N VAL A 57 0.20 -14.64 -76.57
CA VAL A 57 -0.35 -15.73 -77.40
C VAL A 57 -1.85 -15.51 -77.65
N ARG A 58 -2.59 -14.99 -76.65
CA ARG A 58 -4.01 -14.61 -76.80
C ARG A 58 -4.22 -13.47 -77.81
N ALA A 59 -3.20 -12.63 -78.04
CA ALA A 59 -3.26 -11.51 -78.97
C ALA A 59 -2.98 -11.89 -80.44
N GLY A 60 -2.73 -13.17 -80.75
CA GLY A 60 -2.55 -13.65 -82.12
C GLY A 60 -1.29 -13.12 -82.83
N VAL A 61 -0.21 -12.86 -82.10
CA VAL A 61 1.06 -12.40 -82.69
C VAL A 61 2.01 -13.59 -82.79
N THR A 62 2.23 -14.11 -84.02
CA THR A 62 3.27 -15.11 -84.27
C THR A 62 4.64 -14.44 -84.27
N ASN A 63 5.49 -14.79 -83.32
CA ASN A 63 6.93 -14.64 -83.45
C ASN A 63 7.62 -15.91 -82.94
N ASP A 64 8.33 -16.55 -83.88
CA ASP A 64 9.24 -17.66 -83.69
C ASP A 64 10.44 -17.32 -82.78
N THR A 65 11.12 -18.38 -82.33
CA THR A 65 12.43 -18.49 -81.62
C THR A 65 12.33 -18.49 -80.08
N ALA A 66 12.48 -19.68 -79.44
CA ALA A 66 13.72 -20.24 -78.85
C ALA A 66 14.13 -19.47 -77.56
N GLU A 67 14.47 -20.05 -76.41
CA GLU A 67 15.12 -21.32 -76.05
C GLU A 67 15.09 -21.47 -74.50
N ASP A 68 14.98 -22.73 -74.06
CA ASP A 68 15.51 -23.41 -72.85
C ASP A 68 15.32 -22.95 -71.37
N ASN A 69 14.73 -23.92 -70.64
CA ASN A 69 14.71 -24.36 -69.23
C ASN A 69 15.89 -23.96 -68.30
N ASP A 70 15.76 -23.83 -66.96
CA ASP A 70 15.19 -24.73 -65.93
C ASP A 70 14.75 -23.96 -64.64
N PRO A 71 13.74 -24.42 -63.86
CA PRO A 71 13.55 -24.01 -62.46
C PRO A 71 14.00 -25.07 -61.43
N LEU A 72 14.58 -24.57 -60.34
CA LEU A 72 15.08 -25.30 -59.16
C LEU A 72 13.98 -26.03 -58.35
N PRO A 73 14.32 -27.08 -57.58
CA PRO A 73 13.34 -27.94 -56.92
C PRO A 73 12.75 -27.28 -55.66
N VAL A 74 11.43 -27.37 -55.52
CA VAL A 74 10.70 -27.04 -54.29
C VAL A 74 10.58 -28.31 -53.45
N ASP A 75 10.98 -28.19 -52.19
CA ASP A 75 11.08 -29.26 -51.20
C ASP A 75 9.69 -29.55 -50.60
N ASP A 76 9.03 -30.60 -51.08
CA ASP A 76 7.77 -31.13 -50.55
C ASP A 76 8.03 -31.99 -49.31
N SER A 77 8.10 -31.35 -48.15
CA SER A 77 8.07 -32.06 -46.87
C SER A 77 7.16 -31.38 -45.84
N LEU A 78 5.85 -31.40 -46.13
CA LEU A 78 4.81 -31.36 -45.11
C LEU A 78 3.91 -32.60 -45.26
N PRO A 79 3.63 -33.34 -44.17
CA PRO A 79 2.94 -34.61 -44.28
C PRO A 79 1.49 -34.37 -44.73
N ALA A 80 1.11 -34.97 -45.86
CA ALA A 80 -0.21 -34.85 -46.49
C ALA A 80 -1.41 -35.00 -45.50
N GLY A 81 -1.23 -35.71 -44.39
CA GLY A 81 -2.24 -35.84 -43.34
C GLY A 81 -2.57 -34.56 -42.58
N LEU A 82 -1.66 -33.59 -42.49
CA LEU A 82 -1.89 -32.31 -41.81
C LEU A 82 -2.73 -31.37 -42.70
N TRP A 83 -2.54 -31.44 -44.01
CA TRP A 83 -3.35 -30.69 -44.97
C TRP A 83 -4.78 -31.21 -45.02
N GLN A 84 -4.97 -32.53 -45.03
CA GLN A 84 -6.29 -33.16 -44.96
C GLN A 84 -7.01 -32.89 -43.62
N ALA A 85 -6.27 -32.80 -42.51
CA ALA A 85 -6.82 -32.42 -41.22
C ALA A 85 -7.22 -30.93 -41.16
N LEU A 86 -6.44 -30.04 -41.79
CA LEU A 86 -6.76 -28.62 -41.91
C LEU A 86 -7.94 -28.38 -42.87
N GLU A 87 -7.99 -29.08 -44.00
CA GLU A 87 -9.13 -29.02 -44.93
C GLU A 87 -10.41 -29.54 -44.28
N SER A 88 -10.37 -30.70 -43.61
CA SER A 88 -11.56 -31.22 -42.94
C SER A 88 -12.02 -30.34 -41.78
N ALA A 89 -11.11 -29.73 -41.01
CA ALA A 89 -11.46 -28.75 -39.98
C ALA A 89 -12.03 -27.46 -40.60
N ALA A 90 -11.46 -26.98 -41.71
CA ALA A 90 -11.93 -25.81 -42.43
C ALA A 90 -13.33 -26.04 -43.04
N TRP A 91 -13.55 -27.19 -43.67
CA TRP A 91 -14.87 -27.58 -44.19
C TRP A 91 -15.90 -27.78 -43.08
N SER A 92 -15.50 -28.35 -41.93
CA SER A 92 -16.39 -28.48 -40.77
C SER A 92 -16.80 -27.11 -40.22
N LEU A 93 -15.85 -26.17 -40.14
CA LEU A 93 -16.09 -24.79 -39.74
C LEU A 93 -16.87 -23.99 -40.79
N TYR A 94 -16.75 -24.33 -42.07
CA TYR A 94 -17.46 -23.69 -43.18
C TYR A 94 -18.92 -24.18 -43.33
N PHE A 95 -19.23 -25.41 -42.93
CA PHE A 95 -20.60 -25.96 -43.00
C PHE A 95 -21.44 -25.72 -41.73
N LEU A 96 -20.82 -25.50 -40.58
CA LEU A 96 -21.50 -25.12 -39.34
C LEU A 96 -22.43 -23.88 -39.48
N PRO A 97 -22.04 -22.79 -40.17
CA PRO A 97 -22.86 -21.58 -40.36
C PRO A 97 -24.14 -21.84 -41.17
N ASN A 98 -24.05 -22.63 -42.26
CA ASN A 98 -25.20 -22.97 -43.10
C ASN A 98 -26.26 -23.78 -42.35
N ARG A 99 -25.87 -24.55 -41.32
CA ARG A 99 -26.82 -25.27 -40.46
C ARG A 99 -27.53 -24.39 -39.43
N PHE A 100 -26.93 -23.25 -39.09
CA PHE A 100 -27.46 -22.32 -38.08
C PHE A 100 -27.96 -21.00 -38.68
N GLY A 101 -27.97 -20.86 -40.01
CA GLY A 101 -28.46 -19.66 -40.71
C GLY A 101 -27.59 -18.42 -40.47
N LEU A 102 -26.31 -18.59 -40.16
CA LEU A 102 -25.39 -17.50 -39.90
C LEU A 102 -24.60 -17.17 -41.18
N ASP A 103 -24.66 -15.92 -41.60
CA ASP A 103 -23.94 -15.41 -42.77
C ASP A 103 -22.42 -15.55 -42.55
N PRO A 104 -21.64 -16.10 -43.51
CA PRO A 104 -20.19 -16.33 -43.39
C PRO A 104 -19.40 -15.12 -42.85
N ASP A 105 -19.80 -13.91 -43.23
CA ASP A 105 -19.16 -12.66 -42.79
C ASP A 105 -19.31 -12.42 -41.28
N THR A 106 -20.48 -12.74 -40.71
CA THR A 106 -20.70 -12.68 -39.25
C THR A 106 -19.87 -13.72 -38.50
N MET A 107 -19.62 -14.89 -39.09
CA MET A 107 -18.88 -15.96 -38.44
C MET A 107 -17.38 -15.63 -38.38
N LEU A 108 -16.85 -15.04 -39.47
CA LEU A 108 -15.49 -14.51 -39.50
C LEU A 108 -15.28 -13.43 -38.44
N LEU A 109 -16.24 -12.52 -38.27
CA LEU A 109 -16.22 -11.51 -37.23
C LEU A 109 -16.13 -12.12 -35.83
N TRP A 110 -16.94 -13.16 -35.54
CA TRP A 110 -16.92 -13.84 -34.23
C TRP A 110 -15.63 -14.63 -33.98
N LEU A 111 -15.05 -15.25 -35.01
CA LEU A 111 -13.76 -15.92 -34.91
C LEU A 111 -12.62 -14.94 -34.66
N VAL A 112 -12.64 -13.76 -35.31
CA VAL A 112 -11.68 -12.68 -35.07
C VAL A 112 -11.83 -12.14 -33.65
N ILE A 113 -13.05 -11.86 -33.19
CA ILE A 113 -13.32 -11.39 -31.82
C ILE A 113 -12.88 -12.45 -30.79
N GLY A 114 -13.25 -13.72 -31.00
CA GLY A 114 -12.87 -14.84 -30.13
C GLY A 114 -11.36 -15.06 -30.09
N GLY A 115 -10.68 -14.97 -31.24
CA GLY A 115 -9.23 -15.06 -31.35
C GLY A 115 -8.50 -13.92 -30.64
N VAL A 116 -9.00 -12.69 -30.75
CA VAL A 116 -8.45 -11.52 -30.03
C VAL A 116 -8.64 -11.69 -28.52
N VAL A 117 -9.81 -12.14 -28.06
CA VAL A 117 -10.07 -12.40 -26.63
C VAL A 117 -9.18 -13.52 -26.10
N LEU A 118 -9.02 -14.62 -26.85
CA LEU A 118 -8.15 -15.74 -26.47
C LEU A 118 -6.67 -15.33 -26.45
N ALA A 119 -6.22 -14.55 -27.43
CA ALA A 119 -4.86 -14.03 -27.47
C ALA A 119 -4.57 -13.10 -26.29
N LEU A 120 -5.53 -12.25 -25.89
CA LEU A 120 -5.40 -11.40 -24.70
C LEU A 120 -5.39 -12.23 -23.40
N TYR A 121 -6.22 -13.28 -23.33
CA TYR A 121 -6.23 -14.22 -22.19
C TYR A 121 -4.91 -14.98 -22.04
N LEU A 122 -4.36 -15.50 -23.15
CA LEU A 122 -3.09 -16.24 -23.15
C LEU A 122 -1.89 -15.31 -22.91
N ARG A 123 -1.96 -14.05 -23.32
CA ARG A 123 -0.91 -13.05 -23.08
C ARG A 123 -0.81 -12.64 -21.60
N GLY A 124 -1.86 -12.85 -20.80
CA GLY A 124 -1.85 -12.67 -19.35
C GLY A 124 -1.17 -13.79 -18.56
N LYS A 125 -0.86 -14.93 -19.19
CA LYS A 125 -0.21 -16.11 -18.55
C LYS A 125 1.25 -16.28 -18.97
N LYS A 126 2.07 -15.23 -18.86
CA LYS A 126 3.54 -15.38 -19.01
C LYS A 126 4.28 -14.98 -17.74
N GLY A 127 4.43 -15.97 -16.87
CA GLY A 127 5.51 -16.08 -15.89
C GLY A 127 5.64 -17.55 -15.47
N PRO A 128 6.83 -18.15 -15.50
CA PRO A 128 7.02 -19.50 -14.97
C PRO A 128 6.89 -19.45 -13.45
N ALA A 129 5.83 -20.04 -12.92
CA ALA A 129 5.72 -20.30 -11.49
C ALA A 129 6.68 -21.46 -11.17
N THR A 130 7.90 -21.13 -10.74
CA THR A 130 8.75 -22.05 -10.00
C THR A 130 7.94 -22.60 -8.84
N THR A 131 7.85 -23.92 -8.75
CA THR A 131 7.07 -24.70 -7.77
C THR A 131 7.59 -24.61 -6.33
N ASP A 132 8.40 -23.61 -6.02
CA ASP A 132 8.69 -23.24 -4.65
C ASP A 132 7.63 -22.25 -4.17
N THR A 133 6.67 -22.82 -3.45
CA THR A 133 5.99 -22.21 -2.30
C THR A 133 4.82 -21.25 -2.54
N ILE A 134 3.76 -21.74 -3.20
CA ILE A 134 2.41 -21.20 -2.92
C ILE A 134 2.05 -21.45 -1.44
N ARG A 135 2.51 -22.57 -0.86
CA ARG A 135 2.32 -22.85 0.57
C ARG A 135 3.07 -21.86 1.46
N ASP A 136 4.34 -21.51 1.19
CA ASP A 136 5.05 -20.50 2.02
C ASP A 136 4.59 -19.07 1.74
N LEU A 137 4.15 -18.73 0.52
CA LEU A 137 3.54 -17.41 0.25
C LEU A 137 2.19 -17.27 0.97
N VAL A 138 1.38 -18.33 0.99
CA VAL A 138 0.10 -18.34 1.69
C VAL A 138 0.29 -18.40 3.21
N TRP A 139 1.32 -19.10 3.71
CA TRP A 139 1.63 -19.13 5.14
C TRP A 139 2.26 -17.82 5.65
N ARG A 140 3.04 -17.10 4.84
CA ARG A 140 3.49 -15.72 5.14
C ARG A 140 2.37 -14.68 5.03
N ALA A 141 1.29 -14.97 4.30
CA ALA A 141 0.17 -14.04 4.10
C ALA A 141 -0.94 -14.15 5.17
N MET A 142 -0.94 -15.20 6.00
CA MET A 142 -2.07 -15.50 6.90
C MET A 142 -1.83 -15.24 8.39
N SER A 143 -0.69 -14.65 8.80
CA SER A 143 -0.50 -14.18 10.18
C SER A 143 0.16 -12.81 10.21
N PRO A 144 -0.56 -11.74 10.62
CA PRO A 144 0.04 -10.46 10.91
C PRO A 144 0.52 -10.46 12.36
N ASP A 145 1.40 -11.38 12.72
CA ASP A 145 2.48 -10.95 13.59
C ASP A 145 3.35 -10.08 12.69
N VAL A 146 3.06 -8.79 12.68
CA VAL A 146 3.95 -7.75 12.16
C VAL A 146 5.22 -7.88 12.99
N GLN A 147 6.12 -8.78 12.57
CA GLN A 147 7.47 -8.70 13.04
C GLN A 147 7.96 -7.32 12.62
N PRO A 148 8.49 -6.51 13.55
CA PRO A 148 9.08 -5.21 13.26
C PRO A 148 10.43 -5.38 12.51
N GLY A 149 10.49 -6.32 11.58
CA GLY A 149 11.66 -6.71 10.82
C GLY A 149 11.81 -5.82 9.60
N ASP A 150 12.77 -4.90 9.68
CA ASP A 150 13.72 -4.41 8.66
C ASP A 150 13.30 -4.06 7.21
N GLY A 151 12.11 -4.41 6.73
CA GLY A 151 11.64 -4.17 5.36
C GLY A 151 10.72 -2.96 5.19
N SER A 152 10.37 -2.24 6.27
CA SER A 152 9.56 -1.02 6.16
C SER A 152 10.42 0.17 5.76
N GLU A 153 9.84 1.10 5.00
CA GLU A 153 10.48 2.38 4.63
C GLU A 153 10.89 3.18 5.89
N ILE A 154 10.23 2.93 7.02
CA ILE A 154 10.62 3.43 8.35
C ILE A 154 11.94 2.80 8.81
N GLY A 155 12.13 1.49 8.63
CA GLY A 155 13.40 0.81 8.91
C GLY A 155 14.54 1.33 8.03
N GLU A 156 14.28 1.61 6.75
CA GLU A 156 15.25 2.24 5.86
C GLU A 156 15.60 3.67 6.30
N ALA A 157 14.60 4.48 6.68
CA ALA A 157 14.82 5.82 7.22
C ALA A 157 15.69 5.80 8.48
N ARG A 158 15.50 4.82 9.37
CA ARG A 158 16.35 4.62 10.56
C ARG A 158 17.77 4.23 10.20
N ARG A 159 17.96 3.29 9.27
CA ARG A 159 19.29 2.89 8.78
C ARG A 159 20.02 4.08 8.15
N GLN A 160 19.33 4.89 7.37
CA GLN A 160 19.90 6.10 6.77
C GLN A 160 20.24 7.14 7.84
N CYS A 161 19.38 7.36 8.84
CA CYS A 161 19.64 8.26 9.96
C CYS A 161 20.89 7.86 10.74
N ARG A 162 21.02 6.58 11.13
CA ARG A 162 22.22 6.07 11.82
C ARG A 162 23.48 6.21 10.97
N ARG A 163 23.41 5.84 9.69
CA ARG A 163 24.55 5.95 8.76
C ARG A 163 25.06 7.38 8.63
N ILE A 164 24.16 8.36 8.51
CA ILE A 164 24.52 9.78 8.42
C ILE A 164 25.08 10.27 9.77
N ALA A 165 24.49 9.87 10.89
CA ALA A 165 24.97 10.24 12.22
C ALA A 165 26.41 9.73 12.47
N GLU A 166 26.67 8.44 12.21
CA GLU A 166 27.99 7.82 12.36
C GLU A 166 29.04 8.46 11.44
N ALA A 167 28.66 8.80 10.21
CA ALA A 167 29.55 9.47 9.27
C ALA A 167 29.86 10.91 9.68
N LEU A 168 28.87 11.67 10.18
CA LEU A 168 29.09 13.01 10.74
C LEU A 168 29.95 12.97 11.99
N GLU A 169 29.74 11.99 12.88
CA GLU A 169 30.55 11.81 14.08
C GLU A 169 32.03 11.60 13.73
N ARG A 170 32.30 10.75 12.73
CA ARG A 170 33.66 10.50 12.23
C ARG A 170 34.30 11.78 11.68
N GLU A 171 33.63 12.46 10.75
CA GLU A 171 34.14 13.68 10.10
C GLU A 171 34.35 14.84 11.08
N LEU A 172 33.46 15.01 12.05
CA LEU A 172 33.60 16.05 13.08
C LEU A 172 34.70 15.70 14.10
N GLY A 173 34.88 14.41 14.39
CA GLY A 173 35.95 13.89 15.23
C GLY A 173 37.34 14.13 14.61
N GLU A 174 37.50 13.83 13.33
CA GLU A 174 38.75 14.10 12.58
C GLU A 174 39.12 15.59 12.57
N ARG A 175 38.11 16.47 12.60
CA ARG A 175 38.29 17.93 12.65
C ARG A 175 38.50 18.48 14.07
N ASN A 176 38.54 17.62 15.09
CA ASN A 176 38.69 18.00 16.50
C ASN A 176 37.68 19.09 16.94
N THR A 177 36.47 19.06 16.37
CA THR A 177 35.41 20.03 16.70
C THR A 177 34.67 19.55 17.93
N LYS A 178 34.31 20.44 18.86
CA LYS A 178 33.48 20.05 20.01
C LYS A 178 32.01 19.97 19.57
N PHE A 179 31.44 18.77 19.55
CA PHE A 179 30.07 18.55 19.08
C PHE A 179 29.24 17.69 20.04
N ARG A 180 27.93 17.72 19.86
CA ARG A 180 26.96 16.82 20.48
C ARG A 180 25.94 16.39 19.44
N ILE A 181 25.76 15.07 19.29
CA ILE A 181 24.79 14.47 18.38
C ILE A 181 23.63 13.91 19.20
N TYR A 182 22.41 14.19 18.75
CA TYR A 182 21.17 13.63 19.27
C TYR A 182 20.50 12.84 18.15
N VAL A 183 20.26 11.56 18.39
CA VAL A 183 19.59 10.66 17.45
C VAL A 183 18.34 10.15 18.13
N ASP A 184 17.18 10.39 17.53
CA ASP A 184 15.94 9.70 17.88
C ASP A 184 15.64 8.71 16.76
N ALA A 185 15.86 7.44 17.08
CA ALA A 185 15.58 6.31 16.20
C ALA A 185 14.61 5.33 16.87
N ASP A 186 13.75 5.83 17.77
CA ASP A 186 12.78 5.00 18.48
C ASP A 186 11.80 4.32 17.52
N ALA A 187 11.23 3.20 17.96
CA ALA A 187 10.35 2.36 17.16
C ALA A 187 9.04 3.07 16.72
N VAL A 188 8.68 4.17 17.38
CA VAL A 188 7.35 4.79 17.30
C VAL A 188 7.35 6.13 16.55
N SER A 189 8.46 6.87 16.55
CA SER A 189 8.57 8.21 15.94
C SER A 189 9.21 8.18 14.56
N VAL A 190 8.98 9.25 13.79
CA VAL A 190 9.73 9.55 12.57
C VAL A 190 11.18 9.86 12.97
N PRO A 191 12.19 9.19 12.41
CA PRO A 191 13.56 9.38 12.84
C PRO A 191 14.02 10.81 12.55
N TRP A 192 14.72 11.40 13.50
CA TRP A 192 15.33 12.73 13.35
C TRP A 192 16.74 12.74 13.93
N LEU A 193 17.56 13.63 13.39
CA LEU A 193 18.96 13.82 13.76
C LEU A 193 19.20 15.28 14.07
N ARG A 194 19.82 15.57 15.21
CA ARG A 194 20.29 16.92 15.54
C ARG A 194 21.76 16.89 15.91
N VAL A 195 22.51 17.83 15.36
CA VAL A 195 23.93 18.02 15.69
C VAL A 195 24.12 19.46 16.13
N ASP A 196 24.65 19.65 17.34
CA ASP A 196 25.04 20.95 17.86
C ASP A 196 26.58 20.99 17.96
N CYS A 197 27.21 21.96 17.29
CA CYS A 197 28.65 22.16 17.27
C CYS A 197 29.02 23.51 17.91
N VAL A 198 30.05 23.52 18.75
CA VAL A 198 30.59 24.75 19.32
C VAL A 198 31.84 25.14 18.54
N ILE A 199 31.72 26.24 17.79
CA ILE A 199 32.80 26.82 17.01
C ILE A 199 33.45 27.93 17.85
N ARG A 200 34.78 27.96 17.91
CA ARG A 200 35.53 29.07 18.50
C ARG A 200 36.19 29.86 17.39
N ASP A 201 35.89 31.14 17.34
CA ASP A 201 36.48 32.11 16.42
C ASP A 201 37.02 33.31 17.23
N GLU A 202 37.76 34.21 16.59
CA GLU A 202 38.31 35.45 17.19
C GLU A 202 37.20 36.32 17.81
N ARG A 203 35.96 36.18 17.34
CA ARG A 203 34.78 36.92 17.80
C ARG A 203 34.06 36.28 19.00
N GLY A 204 34.47 35.09 19.43
CA GLY A 204 33.85 34.35 20.54
C GLY A 204 33.46 32.91 20.20
N SER A 205 32.71 32.29 21.11
CA SER A 205 32.16 30.94 20.92
C SER A 205 30.75 31.02 20.32
N PHE A 206 30.56 30.41 19.15
CA PHE A 206 29.28 30.36 18.46
C PHE A 206 28.75 28.93 18.41
N LEU A 207 27.43 28.79 18.42
CA LEU A 207 26.77 27.51 18.23
C LEU A 207 26.32 27.39 16.78
N SER A 208 26.79 26.36 16.08
CA SER A 208 26.23 25.92 14.81
C SER A 208 25.36 24.71 15.06
N ASN A 209 24.21 24.63 14.37
CA ASN A 209 23.31 23.49 14.49
C ASN A 209 22.92 22.92 13.13
N LEU A 210 22.61 21.64 13.12
CA LEU A 210 22.01 20.90 12.02
C LEU A 210 20.82 20.13 12.59
N VAL A 211 19.67 20.22 11.93
CA VAL A 211 18.48 19.43 12.23
C VAL A 211 18.03 18.72 10.95
N MET A 212 17.82 17.42 11.01
CA MET A 212 17.38 16.59 9.87
C MET A 212 16.15 15.77 10.26
N ASP A 213 15.12 15.83 9.42
CA ASP A 213 13.89 15.06 9.53
C ASP A 213 13.84 14.04 8.38
N PHE A 214 13.75 12.75 8.71
CA PHE A 214 13.74 11.67 7.73
C PHE A 214 12.30 11.25 7.44
N LYS A 215 11.77 11.63 6.27
CA LYS A 215 10.39 11.37 5.86
C LYS A 215 10.31 10.07 5.03
N PRO A 216 9.86 8.94 5.62
CA PRO A 216 9.61 7.73 4.84
C PRO A 216 8.51 8.00 3.81
N GLN A 217 8.73 7.55 2.58
CA GLN A 217 7.81 7.67 1.45
C GLN A 217 7.31 6.29 1.07
N PRO A 218 6.25 5.79 1.74
CA PRO A 218 5.70 4.48 1.42
C PRO A 218 5.24 4.48 -0.05
N PHE A 219 5.68 3.47 -0.80
CA PHE A 219 5.44 3.35 -2.24
C PHE A 219 6.01 4.47 -3.11
N GLY A 220 6.95 5.27 -2.62
CA GLY A 220 7.68 6.25 -3.43
C GLY A 220 8.78 5.58 -4.26
N THR A 221 9.12 6.15 -5.43
CA THR A 221 10.33 5.76 -6.17
C THR A 221 11.60 5.99 -5.34
N ILE A 222 11.59 7.05 -4.53
CA ILE A 222 12.62 7.31 -3.53
C ILE A 222 12.03 6.94 -2.16
N PRO A 223 12.62 5.99 -1.41
CA PRO A 223 12.00 5.44 -0.20
C PRO A 223 12.04 6.41 0.99
N VAL A 224 13.04 7.29 1.05
CA VAL A 224 13.23 8.24 2.15
C VAL A 224 13.61 9.61 1.59
N LEU A 225 12.86 10.63 1.99
CA LEU A 225 13.18 12.02 1.70
C LEU A 225 13.60 12.71 2.99
N VAL A 226 14.70 13.44 2.95
CA VAL A 226 15.27 14.11 4.11
C VAL A 226 15.12 15.62 3.93
N ASP A 227 14.46 16.23 4.90
CA ASP A 227 14.44 17.68 5.05
C ASP A 227 15.44 18.06 6.14
N PHE A 228 16.27 19.07 5.90
CA PHE A 228 17.21 19.50 6.91
C PHE A 228 17.46 21.00 6.90
N GLU A 229 17.85 21.51 8.06
CA GLU A 229 18.17 22.91 8.29
C GLU A 229 19.55 23.00 8.95
N ILE A 230 20.41 23.86 8.39
CA ILE A 230 21.74 24.15 8.94
C ILE A 230 21.78 25.62 9.33
N ASP A 231 22.11 25.89 10.58
CA ASP A 231 22.39 27.22 11.11
C ASP A 231 23.90 27.40 11.26
N GLN A 232 24.49 28.23 10.39
CA GLN A 232 25.90 28.59 10.42
C GLN A 232 26.02 30.05 10.87
N LEU A 233 26.46 30.28 12.11
CA LEU A 233 26.67 31.64 12.65
C LEU A 233 25.44 32.56 12.50
N GLY A 234 24.23 32.02 12.71
CA GLY A 234 22.97 32.75 12.58
C GLY A 234 22.39 32.79 11.16
N ARG A 235 23.10 32.25 10.17
CA ARG A 235 22.60 32.10 8.79
C ARG A 235 21.98 30.71 8.64
N ARG A 236 20.65 30.68 8.65
CA ARG A 236 19.87 29.46 8.47
C ARG A 236 19.65 29.16 6.99
N ARG A 237 19.88 27.89 6.61
CA ARG A 237 19.55 27.37 5.29
C ARG A 237 18.75 26.10 5.44
N ARG A 238 17.55 26.10 4.85
CA ARG A 238 16.66 24.95 4.80
C ARG A 238 16.73 24.30 3.43
N ILE A 239 16.92 23.00 3.41
CA ILE A 239 16.87 22.16 2.22
C ILE A 239 15.81 21.09 2.45
N THR A 240 15.01 20.89 1.42
CA THR A 240 13.89 19.96 1.45
C THR A 240 14.08 18.89 0.39
N SER A 241 13.53 17.71 0.66
CA SER A 241 13.45 16.57 -0.25
C SER A 241 14.81 16.11 -0.80
N ALA A 242 15.87 16.13 0.02
CA ALA A 242 17.15 15.53 -0.31
C ALA A 242 17.09 14.01 -0.09
N TYR A 243 17.77 13.22 -0.91
CA TYR A 243 17.77 11.76 -0.76
C TYR A 243 19.14 11.11 -0.91
N GLU A 244 20.09 11.82 -1.51
CA GLU A 244 21.45 11.33 -1.72
C GLU A 244 22.41 11.96 -0.70
N PHE A 245 23.02 11.11 0.13
CA PHE A 245 24.00 11.49 1.16
C PHE A 245 25.27 10.68 0.97
N GLY A 246 26.09 11.10 0.01
CA GLY A 246 27.43 10.56 -0.20
C GLY A 246 28.46 11.16 0.77
N PRO A 247 29.69 10.62 0.77
CA PRO A 247 30.77 11.08 1.66
C PRO A 247 31.09 12.57 1.46
N ASP A 248 31.09 13.04 0.20
CA ASP A 248 31.39 14.44 -0.12
C ASP A 248 30.36 15.42 0.49
N GLN A 249 29.07 15.05 0.45
CA GLN A 249 28.01 15.87 1.04
C GLN A 249 28.12 15.91 2.56
N ILE A 250 28.46 14.78 3.19
CA ILE A 250 28.64 14.68 4.64
C ILE A 250 29.86 15.47 5.09
N ALA A 251 30.98 15.38 4.36
CA ALA A 251 32.18 16.18 4.61
C ALA A 251 31.90 17.68 4.46
N LEU A 252 31.08 18.08 3.48
CA LEU A 252 30.66 19.48 3.29
C LEU A 252 29.77 19.96 4.45
N MET A 253 28.87 19.12 4.95
CA MET A 253 28.05 19.41 6.13
C MET A 253 28.93 19.55 7.39
N ALA A 254 29.85 18.63 7.62
CA ALA A 254 30.78 18.68 8.75
C ALA A 254 31.70 19.92 8.68
N ALA A 255 32.21 20.27 7.49
CA ALA A 255 33.01 21.48 7.29
C ALA A 255 32.22 22.77 7.59
N CYS A 256 30.93 22.80 7.23
CA CYS A 256 30.04 23.92 7.56
C CYS A 256 29.80 24.04 9.06
N LEU A 257 29.50 22.92 9.72
CA LEU A 257 29.29 22.84 11.18
C LEU A 257 30.55 23.16 11.98
N GLY A 258 31.74 22.87 11.44
CA GLY A 258 33.03 23.23 12.02
C GLY A 258 33.47 24.68 11.77
N GLY A 259 32.70 25.46 11.00
CA GLY A 259 33.02 26.86 10.70
C GLY A 259 34.10 27.07 9.63
N ALA A 260 34.56 26.01 8.96
CA ALA A 260 35.71 26.07 8.04
C ALA A 260 35.35 26.45 6.59
N SER A 261 34.06 26.47 6.22
CA SER A 261 33.64 26.57 4.83
C SER A 261 32.79 27.80 4.48
N SER A 262 32.86 28.16 3.19
CA SER A 262 31.96 29.12 2.51
C SER A 262 30.48 28.75 2.72
N PRO A 263 29.52 29.68 2.52
CA PRO A 263 28.13 29.45 2.89
C PRO A 263 27.56 28.16 2.28
N PHE A 264 27.04 27.29 3.15
CA PHE A 264 26.61 25.93 2.81
C PHE A 264 25.79 25.83 1.52
N ARG A 265 26.31 25.15 0.49
CA ARG A 265 25.60 24.89 -0.76
C ARG A 265 25.45 23.39 -0.96
N TRP A 266 24.20 22.93 -0.99
CA TRP A 266 23.90 21.52 -1.26
C TRP A 266 24.19 21.15 -2.71
N THR A 267 24.95 20.07 -2.89
CA THR A 267 25.36 19.53 -4.19
C THR A 267 24.72 18.16 -4.52
N GLY A 268 24.13 17.47 -3.53
CA GLY A 268 23.51 16.16 -3.74
C GLY A 268 22.17 16.21 -4.47
N ALA A 269 21.67 15.05 -4.90
CA ALA A 269 20.37 14.96 -5.55
C ALA A 269 19.20 15.39 -4.64
N ARG A 270 18.21 16.04 -5.25
CA ARG A 270 16.97 16.48 -4.62
C ARG A 270 15.79 16.09 -5.48
N ALA A 271 14.72 15.62 -4.85
CA ALA A 271 13.48 15.37 -5.55
C ALA A 271 12.88 16.70 -6.02
N ARG A 272 12.10 16.62 -7.11
CA ARG A 272 11.40 17.76 -7.70
C ARG A 272 10.26 18.21 -6.79
N GLU A 273 10.35 19.45 -6.33
CA GLU A 273 9.30 20.10 -5.52
C GLU A 273 8.36 20.91 -6.39
N MET A 274 8.93 21.59 -7.40
CA MET A 274 8.18 22.53 -8.24
C MET A 274 8.14 22.05 -9.71
N PRO A 275 7.05 22.37 -10.45
CA PRO A 275 6.90 21.96 -11.85
C PRO A 275 7.99 22.49 -12.78
N TRP A 276 8.67 23.60 -12.48
CA TRP A 276 9.73 24.13 -13.35
C TRP A 276 11.10 23.44 -13.15
N GLN A 277 11.30 22.61 -12.12
CA GLN A 277 12.57 21.94 -11.85
C GLN A 277 12.72 20.67 -12.72
N LEU A 278 12.78 20.85 -14.04
CA LEU A 278 12.73 19.75 -15.02
C LEU A 278 13.93 18.80 -14.94
N THR A 279 15.08 19.26 -14.42
CA THR A 279 16.29 18.47 -14.25
C THR A 279 16.29 17.57 -13.02
N ARG A 280 15.31 17.72 -12.12
CA ARG A 280 15.21 16.92 -10.89
C ARG A 280 14.26 15.75 -11.07
N GLU A 281 14.61 14.63 -10.44
CA GLU A 281 13.78 13.45 -10.45
C GLU A 281 12.44 13.73 -9.74
N LYS A 282 11.33 13.46 -10.43
CA LYS A 282 10.00 13.60 -9.85
C LYS A 282 9.74 12.41 -8.95
N GLN A 283 9.43 12.65 -7.68
CA GLN A 283 8.91 11.61 -6.81
C GLN A 283 7.63 11.07 -7.46
N ARG A 284 7.70 9.84 -7.95
CA ARG A 284 6.54 9.10 -8.45
C ARG A 284 6.16 8.14 -7.35
N ILE A 285 4.87 7.99 -7.14
CA ILE A 285 4.40 6.81 -6.42
C ILE A 285 4.76 5.65 -7.37
N ALA A 286 5.61 4.72 -6.92
CA ALA A 286 6.01 3.51 -7.64
C ALA A 286 4.79 2.71 -8.14
N LEU A 287 3.63 2.97 -7.54
CA LEU A 287 2.31 2.61 -8.01
C LEU A 287 1.81 3.51 -9.14
N LEU A 288 2.50 3.48 -10.28
CA LEU A 288 1.87 3.79 -11.55
C LEU A 288 1.71 2.49 -12.33
N GLU A 289 0.53 1.88 -12.17
CA GLU A 289 -0.16 1.32 -13.33
C GLU A 289 0.06 2.30 -14.49
N ALA A 290 0.69 1.86 -15.57
CA ALA A 290 0.91 2.69 -16.74
C ALA A 290 -0.40 3.42 -17.06
N PRO A 291 -0.41 4.75 -17.32
CA PRO A 291 -1.64 5.49 -17.66
C PRO A 291 -2.43 4.84 -18.81
N PHE A 292 -1.73 4.01 -19.59
CA PHE A 292 -2.31 3.08 -20.55
C PHE A 292 -3.33 2.10 -19.94
N MET A 293 -3.10 1.47 -18.79
CA MET A 293 -3.99 0.44 -18.21
C MET A 293 -5.29 1.01 -17.65
N THR A 294 -5.27 2.21 -17.07
CA THR A 294 -6.50 2.90 -16.65
C THR A 294 -7.31 3.39 -17.85
N SER A 295 -6.63 3.91 -18.89
CA SER A 295 -7.24 4.24 -20.17
C SER A 295 -7.80 2.99 -20.86
N LEU A 296 -7.05 1.88 -20.85
CA LEU A 296 -7.41 0.60 -21.47
C LEU A 296 -8.63 -0.01 -20.77
N ARG A 297 -8.68 0.03 -19.43
CA ARG A 297 -9.86 -0.41 -18.66
C ARG A 297 -11.07 0.50 -18.94
N GLY A 298 -10.87 1.80 -19.09
CA GLY A 298 -11.93 2.73 -19.50
C GLY A 298 -12.45 2.45 -20.90
N THR A 299 -11.56 2.24 -21.87
CA THR A 299 -11.93 1.89 -23.24
C THR A 299 -12.58 0.53 -23.32
N LEU A 300 -12.07 -0.49 -22.59
CA LEU A 300 -12.67 -1.84 -22.51
C LEU A 300 -14.07 -1.81 -21.91
N LYS A 301 -14.33 -0.95 -20.92
CA LYS A 301 -15.68 -0.73 -20.37
C LYS A 301 -16.61 -0.14 -21.43
N LEU A 302 -16.14 0.85 -22.19
CA LEU A 302 -16.94 1.49 -23.24
C LEU A 302 -17.22 0.53 -24.41
N THR A 303 -16.20 -0.19 -24.90
CA THR A 303 -16.38 -1.17 -25.98
C THR A 303 -17.22 -2.37 -25.54
N GLY A 304 -17.08 -2.84 -24.30
CA GLY A 304 -17.93 -3.90 -23.77
C GLY A 304 -19.40 -3.50 -23.67
N LEU A 305 -19.68 -2.25 -23.29
CA LEU A 305 -21.05 -1.72 -23.20
C LEU A 305 -21.67 -1.54 -24.59
N LEU A 306 -20.91 -1.00 -25.54
CA LEU A 306 -21.34 -0.86 -26.94
C LEU A 306 -21.58 -2.23 -27.60
N ALA A 307 -20.66 -3.18 -27.41
CA ALA A 307 -20.81 -4.54 -27.94
C ALA A 307 -22.02 -5.25 -27.32
N GLY A 308 -22.24 -5.12 -26.01
CA GLY A 308 -23.43 -5.65 -25.35
C GLY A 308 -24.72 -5.06 -25.93
N LEU A 309 -24.75 -3.75 -26.20
CA LEU A 309 -25.91 -3.07 -26.75
C LEU A 309 -26.20 -3.53 -28.20
N VAL A 310 -25.17 -3.72 -29.02
CA VAL A 310 -25.27 -4.27 -30.38
C VAL A 310 -25.75 -5.73 -30.37
N ILE A 311 -25.20 -6.57 -29.49
CA ILE A 311 -25.61 -7.98 -29.38
C ILE A 311 -27.05 -8.10 -28.88
N THR A 312 -27.46 -7.24 -27.93
CA THR A 312 -28.84 -7.25 -27.39
C THR A 312 -29.86 -6.81 -28.43
N SER A 313 -29.49 -5.85 -29.29
CA SER A 313 -30.35 -5.42 -30.41
C SER A 313 -30.41 -6.46 -31.54
N MET A 314 -29.35 -7.23 -31.79
CA MET A 314 -29.37 -8.36 -32.71
C MET A 314 -30.10 -9.60 -32.16
N ALA A 315 -30.06 -9.83 -30.85
CA ALA A 315 -30.73 -10.98 -30.20
C ALA A 315 -32.26 -10.84 -30.09
N PHE A 316 -32.83 -9.66 -30.38
CA PHE A 316 -34.28 -9.45 -30.35
C PHE A 316 -35.03 -10.23 -31.46
N GLY A 317 -34.31 -10.81 -32.43
CA GLY A 317 -34.88 -11.66 -33.49
C GLY A 317 -34.57 -13.17 -33.41
N ALA A 318 -33.63 -13.61 -32.56
CA ALA A 318 -33.12 -14.98 -32.61
C ALA A 318 -33.01 -15.63 -31.22
N ALA A 319 -33.87 -16.62 -30.99
CA ALA A 319 -33.86 -17.69 -29.97
C ALA A 319 -33.55 -17.32 -28.49
N PRO A 320 -34.46 -17.64 -27.53
CA PRO A 320 -34.34 -17.27 -26.11
C PRO A 320 -33.09 -17.83 -25.38
N ALA A 321 -32.47 -18.88 -25.91
CA ALA A 321 -31.25 -19.46 -25.32
C ALA A 321 -30.02 -18.53 -25.47
N MET A 322 -29.92 -17.77 -26.57
CA MET A 322 -28.82 -16.82 -26.78
C MET A 322 -28.95 -15.61 -25.86
N THR A 323 -30.17 -15.17 -25.58
CA THR A 323 -30.44 -14.08 -24.64
C THR A 323 -29.97 -14.43 -23.22
N ILE A 324 -30.14 -15.69 -22.79
CA ILE A 324 -29.70 -16.16 -21.47
C ILE A 324 -28.16 -16.21 -21.39
N LEU A 325 -27.46 -16.71 -22.42
CA LEU A 325 -26.00 -16.76 -22.42
C LEU A 325 -25.37 -15.36 -22.48
N VAL A 326 -25.94 -14.45 -23.27
CA VAL A 326 -25.51 -13.04 -23.31
C VAL A 326 -25.80 -12.36 -21.99
N GLY A 327 -26.97 -12.61 -21.39
CA GLY A 327 -27.32 -12.11 -20.05
C GLY A 327 -26.37 -12.63 -18.97
N LEU A 328 -26.00 -13.91 -19.02
CA LEU A 328 -25.06 -14.53 -18.07
C LEU A 328 -23.63 -14.01 -18.30
N GLY A 329 -23.19 -13.86 -19.55
CA GLY A 329 -21.90 -13.27 -19.91
C GLY A 329 -21.81 -11.80 -19.48
N GLY A 330 -22.88 -11.03 -19.72
CA GLY A 330 -23.04 -9.66 -19.24
C GLY A 330 -23.06 -9.57 -17.72
N TYR A 331 -23.73 -10.49 -17.03
CA TYR A 331 -23.74 -10.56 -15.56
C TYR A 331 -22.38 -10.95 -14.98
N VAL A 332 -21.67 -11.92 -15.58
CA VAL A 332 -20.32 -12.30 -15.14
C VAL A 332 -19.33 -11.17 -15.41
N ALA A 333 -19.41 -10.50 -16.57
CA ALA A 333 -18.62 -9.32 -16.88
C ALA A 333 -18.95 -8.18 -15.90
N TYR A 334 -20.21 -7.89 -15.65
CA TYR A 334 -20.66 -6.93 -14.64
C TYR A 334 -20.11 -7.29 -13.26
N ARG A 335 -20.26 -8.55 -12.82
CA ARG A 335 -19.75 -8.99 -11.51
C ARG A 335 -18.23 -8.89 -11.43
N ARG A 336 -17.51 -9.17 -12.52
CA ARG A 336 -16.04 -9.12 -12.58
C ARG A 336 -15.49 -7.69 -12.67
N PHE A 337 -16.21 -6.78 -13.36
CA PHE A 337 -15.72 -5.43 -13.69
C PHE A 337 -16.42 -4.29 -12.92
N HIS A 338 -17.61 -4.51 -12.36
CA HIS A 338 -18.37 -3.53 -11.58
C HIS A 338 -18.40 -3.80 -10.08
N VAL A 339 -18.29 -5.06 -9.61
CA VAL A 339 -18.10 -5.28 -8.17
C VAL A 339 -16.68 -4.80 -7.84
N PRO A 340 -16.53 -3.70 -7.07
CA PRO A 340 -15.22 -3.21 -6.72
C PRO A 340 -14.49 -4.31 -5.93
N PRO A 341 -13.21 -4.61 -6.25
CA PRO A 341 -12.47 -5.55 -5.44
C PRO A 341 -12.44 -5.07 -3.98
N PRO A 342 -12.40 -6.00 -3.00
CA PRO A 342 -12.25 -5.63 -1.60
C PRO A 342 -11.04 -4.70 -1.45
N THR A 343 -11.25 -3.58 -0.76
CA THR A 343 -10.18 -2.63 -0.48
C THR A 343 -9.47 -3.09 0.79
N TYR A 344 -8.24 -3.56 0.65
CA TYR A 344 -7.42 -3.98 1.78
C TYR A 344 -6.85 -2.74 2.47
N ARG A 345 -6.87 -2.70 3.79
CA ARG A 345 -6.29 -1.60 4.57
C ARG A 345 -4.95 -2.04 5.14
N ILE A 346 -3.90 -1.29 4.85
CA ILE A 346 -2.57 -1.49 5.46
C ILE A 346 -2.33 -0.31 6.40
N VAL A 347 -2.04 -0.62 7.67
CA VAL A 347 -1.80 0.38 8.71
C VAL A 347 -0.29 0.65 8.79
N ALA A 348 0.11 1.92 8.64
CA ALA A 348 1.51 2.31 8.52
C ALA A 348 2.35 2.06 9.79
N ALA A 349 1.72 2.05 10.96
CA ALA A 349 2.18 1.52 12.25
C ALA A 349 1.19 2.02 13.31
N CYS A 350 0.63 1.13 14.12
CA CYS A 350 -0.19 1.51 15.28
C CYS A 350 0.67 1.41 16.54
N PRO A 351 0.86 2.52 17.30
CA PRO A 351 1.47 2.41 18.61
C PRO A 351 0.70 1.38 19.46
N PRO A 352 1.40 0.52 20.22
CA PRO A 352 0.77 -0.58 20.95
C PRO A 352 -0.17 -0.11 22.08
N ARG A 353 -0.09 1.18 22.44
CA ARG A 353 -0.91 1.80 23.49
C ARG A 353 -1.85 2.83 22.89
N PRO A 354 -3.10 2.91 23.37
CA PRO A 354 -3.99 3.99 23.00
C PRO A 354 -3.37 5.33 23.44
N PRO A 355 -3.61 6.40 22.69
CA PRO A 355 -3.19 7.74 23.11
C PRO A 355 -3.99 8.09 24.36
N ARG A 356 -3.36 8.79 25.31
CA ARG A 356 -3.98 9.14 26.59
C ARG A 356 -4.09 10.65 26.74
N ASP A 357 -5.32 11.11 26.93
CA ASP A 357 -5.63 12.41 27.55
C ASP A 357 -6.67 12.13 28.61
N LEU A 358 -6.26 12.21 29.87
CA LEU A 358 -7.01 11.65 30.99
C LEU A 358 -7.74 12.78 31.71
N ARG A 359 -9.06 12.68 31.77
CA ARG A 359 -9.88 13.53 32.63
C ARG A 359 -10.07 12.82 33.97
N GLY A 360 -9.58 13.42 35.05
CA GLY A 360 -9.82 12.92 36.41
C GLY A 360 -11.31 12.95 36.76
N LEU A 361 -11.75 11.93 37.49
CA LEU A 361 -13.09 11.81 38.04
C LEU A 361 -13.04 11.83 39.57
N ASP A 362 -12.79 10.68 40.17
CA ASP A 362 -12.81 10.50 41.63
C ASP A 362 -11.52 9.83 42.09
N SER A 363 -11.24 9.94 43.37
CA SER A 363 -10.09 9.25 43.97
C SER A 363 -10.37 8.84 45.41
N TRP A 364 -9.60 7.85 45.87
CA TRP A 364 -9.56 7.45 47.26
C TRP A 364 -8.14 7.03 47.62
N GLN A 365 -7.71 7.35 48.84
CA GLN A 365 -6.38 6.99 49.30
C GLN A 365 -6.33 6.89 50.83
N THR A 366 -5.47 6.01 51.31
CA THR A 366 -5.17 5.83 52.73
C THR A 366 -3.73 5.37 52.92
N VAL A 367 -3.22 5.52 54.14
CA VAL A 367 -1.91 5.01 54.55
C VAL A 367 -2.15 4.01 55.68
N VAL A 368 -1.71 2.77 55.48
CA VAL A 368 -1.80 1.71 56.48
C VAL A 368 -0.44 1.54 57.15
N ARG A 369 -0.42 1.65 58.48
CA ARG A 369 0.82 1.59 59.26
C ARG A 369 1.44 0.20 59.23
N ASP A 370 2.77 0.13 59.25
CA ASP A 370 3.55 -1.11 59.43
C ASP A 370 3.32 -2.23 58.38
N LEU A 371 2.65 -1.93 57.26
CA LEU A 371 2.41 -2.88 56.16
C LEU A 371 3.34 -2.69 54.95
N GLY A 372 4.29 -1.76 55.00
CA GLY A 372 5.15 -1.43 53.87
C GLY A 372 5.95 -2.63 53.33
N GLY A 373 6.35 -3.56 54.20
CA GLY A 373 7.06 -4.79 53.80
C GLY A 373 6.20 -5.81 53.06
N GLN A 374 4.87 -5.67 53.07
CA GLN A 374 3.93 -6.61 52.45
C GLN A 374 3.38 -6.11 51.11
N ARG A 375 3.92 -5.00 50.58
CA ARG A 375 3.45 -4.36 49.34
C ARG A 375 3.17 -5.35 48.20
N ASP A 376 4.11 -6.24 47.92
CA ASP A 376 3.99 -7.17 46.79
C ASP A 376 2.89 -8.23 47.03
N VAL A 377 2.78 -8.73 48.27
CA VAL A 377 1.72 -9.68 48.66
C VAL A 377 0.35 -9.04 48.54
N VAL A 378 0.19 -7.80 48.98
CA VAL A 378 -1.08 -7.06 48.86
C VAL A 378 -1.43 -6.86 47.38
N LEU A 379 -0.45 -6.48 46.56
CA LEU A 379 -0.65 -6.26 45.14
C LEU A 379 -1.06 -7.54 44.41
N GLU A 380 -0.39 -8.67 44.67
CA GLU A 380 -0.72 -9.96 44.07
C GLU A 380 -2.08 -10.50 44.51
N ARG A 381 -2.42 -10.39 45.80
CA ARG A 381 -3.76 -10.75 46.30
C ARG A 381 -4.83 -9.92 45.62
N PHE A 382 -4.61 -8.61 45.51
CA PHE A 382 -5.56 -7.70 44.88
C PHE A 382 -5.77 -8.02 43.39
N GLU A 383 -4.69 -8.24 42.65
CA GLU A 383 -4.75 -8.61 41.23
C GLU A 383 -5.49 -9.94 41.02
N THR A 384 -5.23 -10.93 41.88
CA THR A 384 -5.92 -12.23 41.84
C THR A 384 -7.41 -12.09 42.11
N MET A 385 -7.80 -11.31 43.12
CA MET A 385 -9.20 -11.06 43.45
C MET A 385 -9.95 -10.36 42.31
N LEU A 386 -9.31 -9.38 41.67
CA LEU A 386 -9.90 -8.67 40.53
C LEU A 386 -10.01 -9.58 39.30
N ALA A 387 -8.97 -10.35 38.99
CA ALA A 387 -8.97 -11.25 37.85
C ALA A 387 -10.07 -12.33 37.97
N ASP A 388 -10.23 -12.91 39.15
CA ASP A 388 -11.29 -13.88 39.44
C ASP A 388 -12.67 -13.25 39.27
N ARG A 389 -12.92 -12.10 39.91
CA ARG A 389 -14.24 -11.48 39.92
C ARG A 389 -14.68 -10.89 38.59
N LEU A 390 -13.71 -10.38 37.81
CA LEU A 390 -13.97 -9.72 36.53
C LEU A 390 -13.85 -10.66 35.33
N SER A 391 -13.58 -11.95 35.55
CA SER A 391 -13.45 -12.96 34.50
C SER A 391 -14.75 -13.19 33.72
N ASP A 392 -15.91 -13.08 34.40
CA ASP A 392 -17.24 -13.33 33.83
C ASP A 392 -17.89 -12.07 33.19
N ALA A 393 -17.17 -10.95 33.13
CA ALA A 393 -17.71 -9.73 32.54
C ALA A 393 -17.97 -9.91 31.03
N SER A 394 -19.14 -9.47 30.56
CA SER A 394 -19.51 -9.54 29.14
C SER A 394 -18.56 -8.71 28.26
N GLU A 395 -17.97 -7.66 28.83
CA GLU A 395 -16.91 -6.88 28.19
C GLU A 395 -15.57 -7.13 28.89
N PRO A 396 -14.48 -7.35 28.12
CA PRO A 396 -13.18 -7.67 28.69
C PRO A 396 -12.59 -6.46 29.41
N ILE A 397 -12.36 -6.62 30.71
CA ILE A 397 -11.64 -5.63 31.52
C ILE A 397 -10.15 -5.96 31.47
N SER A 398 -9.34 -5.00 31.00
CA SER A 398 -7.90 -5.20 30.96
C SER A 398 -7.29 -4.78 32.29
N ILE A 399 -6.59 -5.71 32.93
CA ILE A 399 -5.78 -5.48 34.13
C ILE A 399 -4.30 -5.53 33.71
N ARG A 400 -3.53 -4.47 33.96
CA ARG A 400 -2.11 -4.41 33.56
C ARG A 400 -1.28 -3.67 34.59
N ARG A 401 -0.05 -4.13 34.82
CA ARG A 401 0.96 -3.38 35.58
C ARG A 401 1.66 -2.38 34.66
N GLU A 402 1.75 -1.13 35.09
CA GLU A 402 2.40 -0.05 34.34
C GLU A 402 3.51 0.59 35.17
N ASN A 403 4.69 0.74 34.56
CA ASN A 403 5.76 1.52 35.15
C ASN A 403 5.60 2.99 34.75
N ILE A 404 5.52 3.85 35.76
CA ILE A 404 5.38 5.29 35.64
C ILE A 404 6.65 5.97 36.16
N TRP A 405 6.98 7.10 35.55
CA TRP A 405 8.17 7.87 35.88
C TRP A 405 7.75 9.25 36.34
N TYR A 406 8.09 9.59 37.57
CA TYR A 406 7.97 10.95 38.06
C TYR A 406 9.33 11.63 37.98
N SER A 407 9.36 12.80 37.32
CA SER A 407 10.54 13.67 37.39
C SER A 407 10.47 14.48 38.68
N GLY A 408 11.27 14.08 39.67
CA GLY A 408 11.47 14.82 40.90
C GLY A 408 12.55 15.89 40.77
N ALA A 409 12.76 16.65 41.85
CA ALA A 409 13.86 17.61 41.93
C ALA A 409 15.24 16.94 41.93
N GLU A 410 15.33 15.71 42.45
CA GLU A 410 16.60 15.02 42.66
C GLU A 410 16.86 13.88 41.68
N ASP A 411 15.83 13.25 41.09
CA ASP A 411 15.99 12.28 40.00
C ASP A 411 14.64 11.77 39.46
N LYS A 412 14.70 10.92 38.42
CA LYS A 412 13.54 10.16 37.93
C LYS A 412 13.27 8.99 38.87
N VAL A 413 12.10 8.99 39.51
CA VAL A 413 11.66 7.87 40.35
C VAL A 413 10.72 6.98 39.52
N GLU A 414 11.12 5.73 39.30
CA GLU A 414 10.26 4.70 38.73
C GLU A 414 9.30 4.19 39.81
N ARG A 415 8.02 4.13 39.47
CA ARG A 415 7.00 3.49 40.30
C ARG A 415 6.16 2.57 39.44
N GLN A 416 5.48 1.63 40.08
CA GLN A 416 4.58 0.72 39.41
C GLN A 416 3.16 0.97 39.92
N GLN A 417 2.23 1.13 38.98
CA GLN A 417 0.80 1.21 39.25
C GLN A 417 0.06 0.08 38.54
N LEU A 418 -1.09 -0.31 39.04
CA LEU A 418 -1.99 -1.23 38.35
C LEU A 418 -3.05 -0.42 37.59
N ALA A 419 -3.15 -0.61 36.28
CA ALA A 419 -4.12 0.04 35.41
C ALA A 419 -5.25 -0.94 35.07
N LEU A 420 -6.45 -0.61 35.51
CA LEU A 420 -7.70 -1.27 35.16
C LEU A 420 -8.37 -0.48 34.04
N THR A 421 -8.69 -1.11 32.93
CA THR A 421 -9.31 -0.43 31.78
C THR A 421 -10.57 -1.16 31.33
N LEU A 422 -11.67 -0.41 31.26
CA LEU A 422 -12.93 -0.82 30.65
C LEU A 422 -13.29 0.23 29.58
N ARG A 423 -13.17 -0.13 28.30
CA ARG A 423 -13.36 0.80 27.17
C ARG A 423 -12.49 2.06 27.34
N ARG A 424 -13.10 3.21 27.65
CA ARG A 424 -12.44 4.51 27.88
C ARG A 424 -12.22 4.82 29.35
N ALA A 425 -12.88 4.12 30.26
CA ALA A 425 -12.69 4.28 31.69
C ALA A 425 -11.40 3.59 32.13
N ILE A 426 -10.60 4.30 32.92
CA ILE A 426 -9.33 3.80 33.45
C ILE A 426 -9.28 4.11 34.94
N VAL A 427 -9.00 3.09 35.75
CA VAL A 427 -8.71 3.26 37.18
C VAL A 427 -7.27 2.86 37.42
N PHE A 428 -6.48 3.78 37.96
CA PHE A 428 -5.13 3.49 38.41
C PHE A 428 -5.16 3.17 39.89
N VAL A 429 -4.53 2.07 40.27
CA VAL A 429 -4.38 1.66 41.67
C VAL A 429 -2.92 1.73 42.03
N ARG A 430 -2.64 2.41 43.13
CA ARG A 430 -1.30 2.70 43.64
C ARG A 430 -1.16 2.03 45.01
N ILE A 431 -0.23 1.07 45.08
CA ILE A 431 0.13 0.36 46.30
C ILE A 431 1.64 0.50 46.46
N ASP A 432 2.03 1.52 47.21
CA ASP A 432 3.41 1.99 47.31
C ASP A 432 3.91 1.85 48.75
N ARG A 433 5.16 1.41 48.90
CA ARG A 433 5.83 1.37 50.21
C ARG A 433 6.43 2.74 50.53
N TYR A 434 6.14 3.27 51.70
CA TYR A 434 6.79 4.44 52.27
C TYR A 434 7.41 4.10 53.62
N GLY A 435 8.67 3.66 53.59
CA GLY A 435 9.38 3.22 54.80
C GLY A 435 8.75 1.95 55.38
N ARG A 436 8.14 2.08 56.56
CA ARG A 436 7.39 1.00 57.23
C ARG A 436 5.91 0.97 56.85
N ASP A 437 5.40 2.04 56.28
CA ASP A 437 3.98 2.20 55.99
C ASP A 437 3.66 1.86 54.53
N LEU A 438 2.40 1.50 54.28
CA LEU A 438 1.86 1.17 52.98
C LEU A 438 0.87 2.23 52.55
N PHE A 439 1.17 2.94 51.46
CA PHE A 439 0.20 3.79 50.78
C PHE A 439 -0.67 2.93 49.87
N VAL A 440 -1.98 3.07 50.01
CA VAL A 440 -2.96 2.36 49.18
C VAL A 440 -3.98 3.38 48.69
N GLY A 441 -4.18 3.46 47.38
CA GLY A 441 -5.19 4.35 46.82
C GLY A 441 -5.46 4.05 45.35
N TRP A 442 -6.50 4.69 44.84
CA TRP A 442 -6.85 4.64 43.43
C TRP A 442 -7.34 6.00 42.92
N ASP A 443 -7.21 6.18 41.61
CA ASP A 443 -7.60 7.37 40.89
C ASP A 443 -8.28 7.00 39.56
N ALA A 444 -9.54 7.42 39.41
CA ALA A 444 -10.40 7.09 38.28
C ALA A 444 -10.35 8.21 37.23
N HIS A 445 -10.29 7.80 35.97
CA HIS A 445 -10.12 8.67 34.81
C HIS A 445 -10.97 8.21 33.63
N VAL A 446 -11.32 9.15 32.74
CA VAL A 446 -11.85 8.86 31.40
C VAL A 446 -10.82 9.30 30.36
N ASN A 447 -10.47 8.39 29.45
CA ASN A 447 -9.61 8.70 28.33
C ASN A 447 -10.38 9.41 27.21
N LEU A 448 -9.90 10.59 26.82
CA LEU A 448 -10.51 11.43 25.79
C LEU A 448 -9.94 11.16 24.40
N LEU A 449 -8.82 10.46 24.28
CA LEU A 449 -8.20 10.18 23.00
C LEU A 449 -8.39 8.71 22.58
N SER A 450 -8.65 8.51 21.30
CA SER A 450 -8.55 7.21 20.65
C SER A 450 -7.69 7.31 19.40
N TRP A 451 -7.21 6.17 18.92
CA TRP A 451 -6.70 6.12 17.56
C TRP A 451 -7.86 6.19 16.58
N LYS A 452 -7.67 6.93 15.49
CA LYS A 452 -8.59 6.99 14.35
C LYS A 452 -7.81 6.78 13.07
N ASP A 453 -8.35 5.91 12.25
CA ASP A 453 -7.87 5.67 10.90
C ASP A 453 -8.02 6.94 10.05
N ARG A 454 -6.91 7.39 9.49
CA ARG A 454 -6.84 8.44 8.49
C ARG A 454 -6.35 7.84 7.19
N ALA A 455 -7.21 7.82 6.17
CA ALA A 455 -6.80 7.44 4.83
C ALA A 455 -5.70 8.39 4.34
N LEU A 456 -4.49 7.85 4.12
CA LEU A 456 -3.38 8.62 3.57
C LEU A 456 -3.41 8.54 2.04
N HIS A 457 -3.37 7.31 1.51
CA HIS A 457 -3.26 7.06 0.09
C HIS A 457 -4.04 5.81 -0.32
N LYS A 458 -4.52 5.78 -1.57
CA LYS A 458 -5.14 4.60 -2.19
C LYS A 458 -4.30 4.20 -3.40
N GLY A 459 -4.04 2.91 -3.55
CA GLY A 459 -3.24 2.34 -4.63
C GLY A 459 -3.59 0.88 -4.90
N TYR A 460 -2.76 0.19 -5.69
CA TYR A 460 -2.95 -1.21 -6.06
C TYR A 460 -1.69 -2.02 -5.78
N ARG A 461 -1.71 -3.02 -4.88
CA ARG A 461 -0.52 -3.81 -4.52
C ARG A 461 0.16 -4.42 -5.75
N ASP A 462 1.48 -4.29 -5.82
CA ASP A 462 2.29 -4.86 -6.91
C ASP A 462 2.18 -6.40 -6.93
N GLY A 463 2.25 -7.00 -8.12
CA GLY A 463 1.98 -8.41 -8.36
C GLY A 463 0.50 -8.78 -8.46
N ASP A 464 -0.28 -8.56 -7.39
CA ASP A 464 -1.67 -9.07 -7.31
C ASP A 464 -2.74 -8.11 -7.84
N GLY A 465 -2.40 -6.83 -8.03
CA GLY A 465 -3.34 -5.80 -8.48
C GLY A 465 -4.50 -5.55 -7.50
N LEU A 466 -4.34 -5.93 -6.23
CA LEU A 466 -5.37 -5.71 -5.21
C LEU A 466 -5.43 -4.25 -4.81
N LYS A 467 -6.64 -3.70 -4.70
CA LYS A 467 -6.82 -2.32 -4.24
C LYS A 467 -6.46 -2.22 -2.77
N VAL A 468 -5.51 -1.36 -2.45
CA VAL A 468 -5.04 -1.13 -1.08
C VAL A 468 -5.23 0.33 -0.69
N GLU A 469 -5.70 0.56 0.52
CA GLU A 469 -5.72 1.85 1.18
C GLU A 469 -4.65 1.85 2.27
N LEU A 470 -3.64 2.70 2.11
CA LEU A 470 -2.69 3.00 3.17
C LEU A 470 -3.38 3.92 4.17
N VAL A 471 -3.54 3.39 5.38
CA VAL A 471 -4.16 4.07 6.50
C VAL A 471 -3.07 4.51 7.45
N GLY A 472 -2.98 5.82 7.65
CA GLY A 472 -2.26 6.41 8.77
C GLY A 472 -3.15 6.43 10.00
N ILE A 473 -2.55 6.61 11.16
CA ILE A 473 -3.28 6.74 12.41
C ILE A 473 -3.16 8.17 12.89
N GLU A 474 -4.29 8.80 13.23
CA GLU A 474 -4.32 10.07 13.94
C GLU A 474 -5.00 9.91 15.30
N THR A 475 -4.71 10.82 16.22
CA THR A 475 -5.43 10.90 17.49
C THR A 475 -6.77 11.59 17.27
N GLN A 476 -7.87 10.92 17.62
CA GLN A 476 -9.20 11.51 17.67
C GLN A 476 -9.58 11.83 19.11
N TYR A 477 -10.10 13.05 19.31
CA TYR A 477 -10.69 13.47 20.57
C TYR A 477 -12.18 13.10 20.63
N HIS A 478 -12.60 12.61 21.78
CA HIS A 478 -13.99 12.27 22.10
C HIS A 478 -14.45 13.05 23.32
N GLN A 479 -15.64 13.64 23.22
CA GLN A 479 -16.30 14.22 24.40
C GLN A 479 -16.73 13.12 25.37
N ILE A 480 -16.85 13.47 26.65
CA ILE A 480 -17.34 12.56 27.68
C ILE A 480 -18.86 12.43 27.50
N ASN A 481 -19.34 11.20 27.41
CA ASN A 481 -20.76 10.88 27.41
C ASN A 481 -21.17 10.18 28.72
N GLU A 482 -22.48 9.97 28.90
CA GLU A 482 -23.03 9.33 30.10
C GLU A 482 -22.61 7.85 30.23
N TYR A 483 -22.39 7.16 29.12
CA TYR A 483 -21.90 5.79 29.13
C TYR A 483 -20.46 5.71 29.67
N ASP A 484 -19.59 6.66 29.33
CA ASP A 484 -18.22 6.72 29.83
C ASP A 484 -18.21 6.90 31.36
N ILE A 485 -19.12 7.73 31.88
CA ILE A 485 -19.29 7.95 33.32
C ILE A 485 -19.84 6.69 34.00
N THR A 486 -20.77 5.98 33.35
CA THR A 486 -21.35 4.74 33.86
C THR A 486 -20.31 3.62 33.92
N ASP A 487 -19.52 3.46 32.85
CA ASP A 487 -18.42 2.50 32.78
C ASP A 487 -17.35 2.82 33.85
N ALA A 488 -17.02 4.10 34.03
CA ALA A 488 -16.10 4.52 35.08
C ALA A 488 -16.64 4.28 36.49
N ASN A 489 -17.93 4.54 36.74
CA ASN A 489 -18.58 4.25 38.02
C ASN A 489 -18.58 2.77 38.35
N PHE A 490 -18.90 1.93 37.38
CA PHE A 490 -18.83 0.49 37.57
C PHE A 490 -17.42 0.05 37.96
N LEU A 491 -16.42 0.49 37.19
CA LEU A 491 -15.03 0.10 37.41
C LEU A 491 -14.49 0.62 38.76
N LEU A 492 -14.81 1.87 39.12
CA LEU A 492 -14.34 2.48 40.37
C LEU A 492 -15.00 1.85 41.60
N GLU A 493 -16.31 1.58 41.57
CA GLU A 493 -17.03 1.00 42.71
C GLU A 493 -16.56 -0.45 42.94
N ALA A 494 -16.36 -1.23 41.88
CA ALA A 494 -15.77 -2.56 41.96
C ALA A 494 -14.35 -2.50 42.57
N THR A 495 -13.50 -1.61 42.03
CA THR A 495 -12.12 -1.43 42.52
C THR A 495 -12.10 -1.03 44.00
N HIS A 496 -12.93 -0.05 44.38
CA HIS A 496 -13.01 0.45 45.75
C HIS A 496 -13.53 -0.61 46.72
N ALA A 497 -14.59 -1.33 46.37
CA ALA A 497 -15.14 -2.38 47.22
C ALA A 497 -14.12 -3.49 47.50
N HIS A 498 -13.42 -3.96 46.46
CA HIS A 498 -12.40 -5.00 46.60
C HIS A 498 -11.17 -4.53 47.36
N LEU A 499 -10.67 -3.33 47.05
CA LEU A 499 -9.49 -2.79 47.73
C LEU A 499 -9.79 -2.51 49.21
N SER A 500 -10.98 -1.98 49.51
CA SER A 500 -11.42 -1.74 50.89
C SER A 500 -11.62 -3.03 51.66
N SER A 501 -12.19 -4.08 51.04
CA SER A 501 -12.29 -5.41 51.66
C SER A 501 -10.91 -5.96 51.99
N LEU A 502 -9.99 -5.92 51.03
CA LEU A 502 -8.63 -6.41 51.21
C LEU A 502 -7.90 -5.66 52.35
N VAL A 503 -8.03 -4.32 52.40
CA VAL A 503 -7.43 -3.53 53.49
C VAL A 503 -8.05 -3.89 54.84
N LYS A 504 -9.38 -4.07 54.93
CA LYS A 504 -10.05 -4.48 56.18
C LYS A 504 -9.61 -5.86 56.64
N ASP A 505 -9.47 -6.80 55.71
CA ASP A 505 -9.01 -8.16 56.01
C ASP A 505 -7.57 -8.14 56.52
N LEU A 506 -6.69 -7.34 55.90
CA LEU A 506 -5.30 -7.17 56.35
C LEU A 506 -5.19 -6.50 57.72
N LEU A 507 -6.01 -5.48 57.99
CA LEU A 507 -6.06 -4.84 59.31
C LEU A 507 -6.49 -5.84 60.40
N ARG A 508 -7.47 -6.70 60.09
CA ARG A 508 -7.93 -7.76 61.00
C ARG A 508 -6.89 -8.85 61.19
N GLU A 509 -6.27 -9.35 60.12
CA GLU A 509 -5.22 -10.38 60.16
C GLU A 509 -4.00 -9.95 61.00
N ARG A 510 -3.73 -8.65 61.08
CA ARG A 510 -2.56 -8.08 61.75
C ARG A 510 -2.87 -7.38 63.07
N GLU A 511 -4.14 -7.41 63.50
CA GLU A 511 -4.60 -6.76 64.73
C GLU A 511 -4.20 -5.27 64.79
N ILE A 512 -4.20 -4.59 63.63
CA ILE A 512 -3.87 -3.17 63.54
C ILE A 512 -5.12 -2.37 63.88
N ASP A 513 -5.13 -1.73 65.05
CA ASP A 513 -6.18 -0.82 65.47
C ASP A 513 -6.00 0.56 64.82
N GLN A 514 -6.42 0.67 63.57
CA GLN A 514 -6.40 1.91 62.80
C GLN A 514 -7.78 2.17 62.18
N GLU A 515 -8.38 3.31 62.53
CA GLU A 515 -9.55 3.82 61.83
C GLU A 515 -9.14 4.36 60.45
N VAL A 516 -9.68 3.75 59.39
CA VAL A 516 -9.46 4.18 58.02
C VAL A 516 -10.75 4.75 57.46
N ASP A 517 -10.69 5.95 56.90
CA ASP A 517 -11.80 6.53 56.16
C ASP A 517 -11.88 5.91 54.76
N PHE A 518 -13.00 5.23 54.49
CA PHE A 518 -13.30 4.64 53.19
C PHE A 518 -14.18 5.56 52.33
N SER A 519 -14.35 6.84 52.69
CA SER A 519 -15.14 7.79 51.93
C SER A 519 -14.46 8.16 50.60
N ILE A 520 -15.20 8.04 49.50
CA ILE A 520 -14.70 8.40 48.16
C ILE A 520 -14.72 9.92 48.01
N VAL A 521 -13.59 10.51 47.60
CA VAL A 521 -13.52 11.93 47.26
C VAL A 521 -14.10 12.10 45.86
N ARG A 522 -15.35 12.60 45.79
CA ARG A 522 -16.07 12.83 44.53
C ARG A 522 -15.83 14.24 44.02
N GLU A 523 -15.26 14.38 42.82
CA GLU A 523 -15.20 15.70 42.17
C GLU A 523 -16.56 16.05 41.55
N SER A 524 -16.80 17.35 41.32
CA SER A 524 -18.07 17.82 40.73
C SER A 524 -18.18 17.37 39.27
N ARG A 525 -18.77 16.20 39.04
CA ARG A 525 -18.89 15.54 37.74
C ARG A 525 -19.65 16.37 36.70
N GLN A 526 -20.62 17.17 37.16
CA GLN A 526 -21.38 18.07 36.31
C GLN A 526 -20.50 19.16 35.68
N LYS A 527 -19.52 19.68 36.44
CA LYS A 527 -18.51 20.61 35.91
C LYS A 527 -17.56 19.96 34.91
N LEU A 528 -17.45 18.62 34.89
CA LEU A 528 -16.62 17.90 33.93
C LEU A 528 -17.32 17.72 32.57
N MET A 529 -18.65 17.57 32.57
CA MET A 529 -19.45 17.51 31.34
C MET A 529 -19.62 18.88 30.68
N GLU A 530 -19.72 19.93 31.49
CA GLU A 530 -19.91 21.32 31.03
C GLU A 530 -18.60 22.01 30.62
N ALA A 531 -17.44 21.45 30.99
CA ALA A 531 -16.16 22.03 30.61
C ALA A 531 -16.04 21.99 29.07
N PRO A 532 -15.99 23.14 28.38
CA PRO A 532 -15.70 23.15 26.95
C PRO A 532 -14.35 22.44 26.74
N PRO A 533 -14.12 21.83 25.56
CA PRO A 533 -12.82 21.25 25.24
C PRO A 533 -11.80 22.37 25.47
N SER A 534 -11.06 22.28 26.58
CA SER A 534 -10.17 23.35 26.97
C SER A 534 -9.20 23.49 25.82
N ALA A 535 -9.24 24.65 25.15
CA ALA A 535 -8.20 25.08 24.23
C ALA A 535 -6.90 25.07 25.03
N GLY A 536 -6.17 23.95 24.97
CA GLY A 536 -4.94 23.73 25.71
C GLY A 536 -5.08 23.98 27.22
N ASN A 537 -5.11 22.91 28.01
CA ASN A 537 -4.53 23.03 29.34
C ASN A 537 -3.08 23.48 29.16
N GLY A 538 -2.85 24.78 29.30
CA GLY A 538 -1.57 25.44 29.49
C GLY A 538 -0.95 25.07 30.84
N SER A 539 -1.10 23.82 31.29
CA SER A 539 -0.25 23.25 32.33
C SER A 539 0.89 22.48 31.63
N ARG A 540 1.97 23.22 31.36
CA ARG A 540 3.32 22.71 31.10
C ARG A 540 3.52 21.85 29.84
N ARG A 541 3.22 22.41 28.67
CA ARG A 541 4.22 22.39 27.58
C ARG A 541 5.09 23.65 27.68
N ARG A 542 5.96 23.71 28.70
CA ARG A 542 7.24 24.45 28.54
C ARG A 542 8.14 23.56 27.68
N PHE A 543 7.85 23.50 26.39
CA PHE A 543 8.96 23.45 25.45
C PHE A 543 9.66 24.80 25.59
N PHE A 544 10.95 24.76 25.90
CA PHE A 544 11.84 25.91 25.95
C PHE A 544 11.56 26.84 24.76
N ARG A 545 10.89 27.96 25.03
CA ARG A 545 10.86 29.09 24.12
C ARG A 545 12.20 29.79 24.33
N LYS A 546 13.03 29.79 23.28
CA LYS A 546 14.29 30.55 23.20
C LYS A 546 14.08 31.97 23.72
N SER A 547 14.80 32.33 24.77
CA SER A 547 15.40 33.66 24.92
C SER A 547 16.78 33.60 24.28
#